data_AF-A0A8S8ZG31-F1
#
_entry.id   AF-A0A8S8ZG31-F1
#
_cell.length_a   1.000
_cell.length_b   1.000
_cell.length_c   1.000
_cell.angle_alpha   90.00
_cell.angle_beta   90.00
_cell.angle_gamma   90.00
#
_symmetry.space_group_name_H-M   'P 1'
#
loop_
_entity.id
_entity.type
_entity.pdbx_description
1 polymer ?
#
loop_
_entity_poly.entity_id
_entity_poly.type
_entity_poly.pdbx_seq_one_letter_code
_entity_poly.pdbx_strand_id
1 'polypeptide(L)'
;MLRHGFKSNKFLSLLIGPNFPFRWSSRCSHHLFSLTFTPSRQMPNNPRPRSSRPLMIVPVLVAALAIILASSSTARGLFSRVRSETFNKFTTAFNNAPKANLTTTTTSPLQTATANLTSSSKMGRPPVYFFSHGGPDVQYNTKHPVYPVLQSIGKEIIQKVKPKAVVVFSAHWQSDTPSEIHLNNGGGPTDLIYDFYGFPDHFYKATFPTTGSPQLAAKIQQLLTKADIRSKGLKRGLDHGVFSGFNVAFPPGTDRAITVPLVQVSLFKSEDPDAHYRLGQAVEELRDEGVVIICTGMTVHNLRDMQFTWGDPRPLPYAVSFDNALKEAVEGDVEGRQERMREAAKRKDARQAHPFMDHLMPIFIAAGCAGKDKGVQTWTLHEGSFAWAQYRFGDVPEE
;
A
#
# COMPACT_ATOMS: atom_id res chain seq x y z
N MET A 1 7.12 -57.98 29.07
CA MET A 1 6.90 -57.26 30.35
C MET A 1 7.25 -55.78 30.10
N LEU A 2 6.25 -54.91 29.91
CA LEU A 2 5.63 -54.02 30.93
C LEU A 2 6.67 -53.08 31.58
N ARG A 3 6.51 -51.76 31.75
CA ARG A 3 5.46 -50.77 31.42
C ARG A 3 6.04 -49.38 31.77
N HIS A 4 5.61 -48.36 31.00
CA HIS A 4 5.30 -46.96 31.34
C HIS A 4 6.21 -46.04 32.19
N GLY A 5 6.26 -44.77 31.72
CA GLY A 5 6.59 -43.61 32.54
C GLY A 5 6.52 -42.26 31.79
N PHE A 6 5.36 -41.89 31.26
CA PHE A 6 5.05 -40.53 30.76
C PHE A 6 5.09 -39.52 31.93
N LYS A 7 5.77 -38.37 31.77
CA LYS A 7 5.49 -37.16 32.55
C LYS A 7 5.50 -35.91 31.67
N SER A 8 4.30 -35.36 31.54
CA SER A 8 3.97 -34.02 31.08
C SER A 8 4.58 -32.94 31.99
N ASN A 9 4.94 -31.79 31.43
CA ASN A 9 4.79 -30.51 32.13
C ASN A 9 4.24 -29.44 31.18
N LYS A 10 3.01 -29.02 31.48
CA LYS A 10 2.33 -27.83 31.00
C LYS A 10 2.80 -26.59 31.80
N PHE A 11 2.43 -25.43 31.28
CA PHE A 11 2.52 -24.06 31.83
C PHE A 11 3.81 -23.27 31.58
N LEU A 12 3.74 -22.32 30.65
CA LEU A 12 3.32 -20.96 31.03
C LEU A 12 2.66 -20.23 29.85
N SER A 13 1.34 -20.07 29.95
CA SER A 13 0.55 -19.09 29.21
C SER A 13 0.68 -17.74 29.91
N LEU A 14 1.18 -16.71 29.23
CA LEU A 14 0.88 -15.32 29.60
C LEU A 14 1.10 -14.41 28.39
N LEU A 15 0.03 -14.22 27.63
CA LEU A 15 -0.36 -13.08 26.81
C LEU A 15 -1.37 -13.61 25.79
N ILE A 16 -2.53 -12.95 25.73
CA ILE A 16 -3.75 -13.33 24.98
C ILE A 16 -4.67 -14.25 25.80
N GLY A 17 -5.63 -13.62 26.49
CA GLY A 17 -6.71 -14.32 27.18
C GLY A 17 -7.66 -14.98 26.16
N PRO A 18 -8.24 -16.15 26.49
CA PRO A 18 -9.24 -16.79 25.65
C PRO A 18 -10.58 -16.15 25.98
N ASN A 19 -11.11 -15.36 25.04
CA ASN A 19 -12.54 -14.96 24.88
C ASN A 19 -12.61 -13.57 24.25
N PHE A 20 -12.23 -13.46 22.98
CA PHE A 20 -12.70 -12.37 22.14
C PHE A 20 -13.07 -12.93 20.77
N PRO A 21 -14.33 -12.82 20.32
CA PRO A 21 -14.67 -13.15 18.94
C PRO A 21 -14.07 -12.06 18.05
N PHE A 22 -12.91 -12.32 17.46
CA PHE A 22 -12.32 -11.51 16.40
C PHE A 22 -13.20 -11.61 15.16
N ARG A 23 -14.18 -10.71 15.04
CA ARG A 23 -14.89 -10.50 13.79
C ARG A 23 -13.97 -9.75 12.84
N TRP A 24 -13.29 -10.46 11.95
CA TRP A 24 -12.78 -9.86 10.71
C TRP A 24 -13.97 -9.53 9.82
N SER A 25 -14.08 -8.30 9.32
CA SER A 25 -15.12 -7.92 8.36
C SER A 25 -14.39 -7.67 7.07
N SER A 26 -14.74 -8.51 6.12
CA SER A 26 -14.62 -8.27 4.69
C SER A 26 -15.61 -7.18 4.23
N ARG A 27 -15.83 -6.12 5.04
CA ARG A 27 -16.68 -4.97 4.68
C ARG A 27 -15.86 -3.70 4.61
N CYS A 28 -15.02 -3.61 3.59
CA CYS A 28 -14.72 -2.32 2.97
C CYS A 28 -15.67 -2.14 1.79
N SER A 29 -16.55 -1.14 1.91
CA SER A 29 -17.52 -0.64 0.92
C SER A 29 -18.77 -1.50 0.64
N HIS A 30 -19.91 -1.11 1.22
CA HIS A 30 -21.17 -0.80 0.50
C HIS A 30 -22.31 -0.43 1.48
N HIS A 31 -22.73 0.84 1.46
CA HIS A 31 -24.11 1.25 1.73
C HIS A 31 -24.89 1.11 0.41
N LEU A 32 -25.94 0.26 0.37
CA LEU A 32 -27.34 0.67 0.19
C LEU A 32 -28.26 -0.54 0.01
N PHE A 33 -29.54 -0.26 0.23
CA PHE A 33 -30.70 -1.12 0.39
C PHE A 33 -30.99 -2.11 -0.76
N SER A 34 -31.56 -3.25 -0.37
CA SER A 34 -32.33 -4.15 -1.23
C SER A 34 -33.71 -3.56 -1.51
N LEU A 35 -34.07 -3.43 -2.79
CA LEU A 35 -35.46 -3.41 -3.26
C LEU A 35 -35.52 -4.15 -4.60
N THR A 36 -36.22 -5.28 -4.58
CA THR A 36 -36.62 -6.09 -5.74
C THR A 36 -37.66 -5.37 -6.59
N PHE A 37 -37.53 -5.39 -7.93
CA PHE A 37 -38.68 -5.22 -8.83
C PHE A 37 -38.48 -5.99 -10.15
N THR A 38 -39.47 -6.84 -10.46
CA THR A 38 -39.77 -7.40 -11.78
C THR A 38 -40.66 -6.43 -12.60
N PRO A 39 -40.67 -6.49 -13.94
CA PRO A 39 -41.32 -5.47 -14.77
C PRO A 39 -42.78 -5.80 -15.13
N SER A 40 -43.64 -4.77 -15.21
CA SER A 40 -44.90 -4.83 -15.95
C SER A 40 -45.35 -3.45 -16.46
N ARG A 41 -45.78 -3.47 -17.73
CA ARG A 41 -46.37 -2.49 -18.66
C ARG A 41 -47.12 -1.22 -18.16
N GLN A 42 -46.82 -0.14 -18.90
CA GLN A 42 -47.66 0.92 -19.52
C GLN A 42 -48.59 1.86 -18.71
N MET A 43 -48.34 3.17 -18.96
CA MET A 43 -49.01 4.47 -18.69
C MET A 43 -50.53 4.56 -18.99
N PRO A 44 -51.30 5.67 -18.70
CA PRO A 44 -50.89 7.07 -18.42
C PRO A 44 -51.71 7.90 -17.37
N ASN A 45 -51.28 9.16 -17.22
CA ASN A 45 -51.99 10.39 -16.80
C ASN A 45 -51.98 10.88 -15.33
N ASN A 46 -51.54 12.14 -15.22
CA ASN A 46 -51.47 13.05 -14.09
C ASN A 46 -52.85 13.72 -13.87
N PRO A 47 -53.24 14.16 -12.64
CA PRO A 47 -52.89 15.51 -12.21
C PRO A 47 -52.61 15.68 -10.69
N ARG A 48 -51.85 16.73 -10.33
CA ARG A 48 -51.64 17.20 -8.93
C ARG A 48 -52.96 17.70 -8.30
N PRO A 49 -53.06 17.70 -6.95
CA PRO A 49 -52.91 19.00 -6.26
C PRO A 49 -52.34 18.99 -4.82
N ARG A 50 -51.91 20.19 -4.41
CA ARG A 50 -51.93 20.81 -3.06
C ARG A 50 -51.04 20.30 -1.90
N SER A 51 -50.05 21.15 -1.62
CA SER A 51 -49.76 21.86 -0.37
C SER A 51 -50.19 21.26 0.98
N SER A 52 -49.20 21.05 1.84
CA SER A 52 -49.31 21.28 3.28
C SER A 52 -47.97 21.77 3.84
N ARG A 53 -47.99 22.99 4.41
CA ARG A 53 -47.00 23.47 5.38
C ARG A 53 -47.36 22.89 6.75
N PRO A 54 -46.39 22.81 7.67
CA PRO A 54 -46.63 23.44 8.95
C PRO A 54 -45.54 24.48 9.28
N LEU A 55 -46.02 25.57 9.86
CA LEU A 55 -45.27 26.65 10.48
C LEU A 55 -45.21 26.37 11.99
N MET A 56 -44.17 26.89 12.65
CA MET A 56 -44.16 27.49 14.01
C MET A 56 -43.21 26.89 15.06
N ILE A 57 -42.35 27.79 15.55
CA ILE A 57 -41.74 27.93 16.90
C ILE A 57 -40.29 27.42 17.10
N VAL A 58 -39.37 28.38 16.94
CA VAL A 58 -38.05 28.53 17.60
C VAL A 58 -38.34 29.38 18.87
N PRO A 59 -37.66 29.31 20.06
CA PRO A 59 -36.20 29.40 20.23
C PRO A 59 -35.59 28.73 21.51
N VAL A 60 -34.28 28.97 21.73
CA VAL A 60 -33.55 28.86 23.02
C VAL A 60 -32.97 27.49 23.37
N LEU A 61 -31.79 27.14 22.81
CA LEU A 61 -30.79 26.32 23.51
C LEU A 61 -29.37 26.28 22.90
N VAL A 62 -29.01 27.26 22.06
CA VAL A 62 -27.61 27.34 21.53
C VAL A 62 -26.94 28.69 21.81
N ALA A 63 -27.68 29.70 22.30
CA ALA A 63 -27.09 30.99 22.69
C ALA A 63 -26.59 31.05 24.16
N ALA A 64 -26.74 29.98 24.94
CA ALA A 64 -26.37 29.98 26.37
C ALA A 64 -25.00 29.34 26.70
N LEU A 65 -24.34 28.68 25.74
CA LEU A 65 -23.02 28.07 26.00
C LEU A 65 -21.83 28.95 25.55
N ALA A 66 -22.10 30.04 24.83
CA ALA A 66 -21.06 30.99 24.39
C ALA A 66 -20.84 32.16 25.37
N ILE A 67 -21.65 32.27 26.44
CA ILE A 67 -21.57 33.38 27.41
C ILE A 67 -20.95 32.97 28.76
N ILE A 68 -20.67 31.67 29.00
CA ILE A 68 -20.11 31.18 30.29
C ILE A 68 -18.59 30.92 30.27
N LEU A 69 -17.87 31.25 29.18
CA LEU A 69 -16.39 31.20 29.18
C LEU A 69 -15.71 32.54 28.82
N ALA A 70 -16.48 33.63 28.74
CA ALA A 70 -15.95 34.99 28.54
C ALA A 70 -15.86 35.82 29.84
N SER A 71 -15.76 35.16 31.00
CA SER A 71 -15.56 35.81 32.31
C SER A 71 -14.49 35.08 33.13
N SER A 72 -13.26 35.04 32.61
CA SER A 72 -12.09 34.90 33.47
C SER A 72 -11.02 35.91 33.06
N SER A 73 -10.60 36.72 34.02
CA SER A 73 -9.72 37.88 33.87
C SER A 73 -8.23 37.51 33.77
N THR A 74 -7.89 36.32 33.26
CA THR A 74 -6.52 35.77 33.36
C THR A 74 -5.85 35.51 32.00
N ALA A 75 -6.33 36.11 30.91
CA ALA A 75 -5.74 35.96 29.58
C ALA A 75 -5.44 37.29 28.86
N ARG A 76 -5.12 38.35 29.63
CA ARG A 76 -4.65 39.64 29.08
C ARG A 76 -3.15 39.92 29.33
N GLY A 77 -2.40 38.96 29.86
CA GLY A 77 -0.98 39.14 30.26
C GLY A 77 0.07 38.40 29.43
N LEU A 78 -0.30 37.55 28.45
CA LEU A 78 0.68 36.69 27.76
C LEU A 78 0.80 36.94 26.24
N PHE A 79 -0.05 37.81 25.68
CA PHE A 79 -0.03 38.14 24.24
C PHE A 79 0.68 39.46 23.88
N SER A 80 1.36 40.12 24.83
CA SER A 80 2.19 41.31 24.55
C SER A 80 3.70 41.06 24.60
N ARG A 81 4.16 39.81 24.80
CA ARG A 81 5.59 39.51 25.05
C ARG A 81 6.29 38.59 24.05
N VAL A 82 5.67 38.26 22.92
CA VAL A 82 6.30 37.42 21.86
C VAL A 82 6.27 38.09 20.48
N ARG A 83 5.95 39.39 20.39
CA ARG A 83 5.95 40.14 19.12
C ARG A 83 7.00 41.26 19.03
N SER A 84 8.04 41.27 19.88
CA SER A 84 9.08 42.31 19.81
C SER A 84 10.53 41.83 19.76
N GLU A 85 10.82 40.52 19.70
CA GLU A 85 12.22 40.03 19.67
C GLU A 85 12.64 39.35 18.35
N THR A 86 11.72 39.08 17.42
CA THR A 86 12.05 38.48 16.12
C THR A 86 12.01 39.46 14.95
N PHE A 87 11.51 40.69 15.14
CA PHE A 87 11.39 41.68 14.07
C PHE A 87 12.58 42.67 13.99
N ASN A 88 13.43 42.74 15.02
CA ASN A 88 14.64 43.60 15.04
C ASN A 88 15.94 42.87 14.63
N LYS A 89 15.88 41.63 14.17
CA LYS A 89 17.03 40.90 13.60
C LYS A 89 17.00 40.75 12.08
N PHE A 90 15.97 41.29 11.41
CA PHE A 90 15.81 41.20 9.95
C PHE A 90 16.19 42.47 9.18
N THR A 91 16.57 43.55 9.86
CA THR A 91 16.91 44.85 9.26
C THR A 91 18.39 45.24 9.38
N THR A 92 19.26 44.33 9.82
CA THR A 92 20.72 44.59 9.95
C THR A 92 21.60 43.64 9.13
N ALA A 93 21.02 42.88 8.19
CA ALA A 93 21.77 41.99 7.29
C ALA A 93 21.54 42.26 5.80
N PHE A 94 20.92 43.40 5.44
CA PHE A 94 20.64 43.77 4.04
C PHE A 94 21.39 45.00 3.53
N ASN A 95 22.30 45.59 4.32
CA ASN A 95 23.00 46.83 3.94
C ASN A 95 24.53 46.73 3.80
N ASN A 96 25.12 45.53 3.80
CA ASN A 96 26.55 45.37 3.53
C ASN A 96 26.81 44.20 2.56
N ALA A 97 26.66 44.48 1.27
CA ALA A 97 27.22 43.66 0.20
C ALA A 97 28.18 44.53 -0.64
N PRO A 98 29.46 44.16 -0.81
CA PRO A 98 30.40 44.95 -1.58
C PRO A 98 30.09 44.87 -3.07
N LYS A 99 30.15 46.04 -3.73
CA LYS A 99 30.06 46.21 -5.18
C LYS A 99 31.27 45.55 -5.85
N ALA A 100 31.03 44.53 -6.67
CA ALA A 100 32.02 44.01 -7.61
C ALA A 100 31.68 44.50 -9.02
N ASN A 101 32.64 45.18 -9.63
CA ASN A 101 32.55 45.80 -10.95
C ASN A 101 32.44 44.76 -12.06
N LEU A 102 31.54 45.02 -13.02
CA LEU A 102 31.56 44.40 -14.33
C LEU A 102 32.86 44.76 -15.06
N THR A 103 33.56 43.76 -15.57
CA THR A 103 34.53 43.95 -16.64
C THR A 103 34.20 42.94 -17.73
N THR A 104 33.74 43.46 -18.86
CA THR A 104 33.60 42.74 -20.12
C THR A 104 34.98 42.40 -20.65
N THR A 105 35.23 41.11 -20.90
CA THR A 105 36.35 40.71 -21.77
C THR A 105 35.90 39.54 -22.63
N THR A 106 35.64 39.88 -23.88
CA THR A 106 35.53 38.99 -25.03
C THR A 106 36.85 38.22 -25.19
N THR A 107 36.79 36.89 -25.28
CA THR A 107 37.66 36.06 -26.14
C THR A 107 37.28 34.58 -25.97
N SER A 108 36.73 33.98 -27.04
CA SER A 108 36.85 32.54 -27.28
C SER A 108 38.28 32.23 -27.74
N PRO A 109 38.76 31.00 -27.50
CA PRO A 109 38.76 30.08 -28.61
C PRO A 109 38.24 28.68 -28.27
N LEU A 110 37.64 28.08 -29.29
CA LEU A 110 37.36 26.66 -29.46
C LEU A 110 38.49 25.81 -28.88
N GLN A 111 38.16 24.95 -27.90
CA GLN A 111 38.90 23.70 -27.72
C GLN A 111 37.90 22.57 -27.46
N THR A 112 37.92 21.66 -28.41
CA THR A 112 37.21 20.39 -28.52
C THR A 112 37.25 19.61 -27.20
N ALA A 113 36.12 19.58 -26.50
CA ALA A 113 35.86 18.61 -25.42
C ALA A 113 34.67 17.74 -25.83
N THR A 114 34.80 17.05 -26.96
CA THR A 114 34.00 15.88 -27.27
C THR A 114 34.64 14.66 -26.60
N ALA A 115 33.78 13.82 -26.02
CA ALA A 115 34.06 12.52 -25.40
C ALA A 115 34.64 12.56 -23.97
N ASN A 116 33.73 12.52 -22.98
CA ASN A 116 33.68 11.45 -21.97
C ASN A 116 32.49 11.64 -21.01
N LEU A 117 31.27 11.60 -21.56
CA LEU A 117 30.02 11.50 -20.79
C LEU A 117 29.36 10.12 -20.97
N THR A 118 30.15 9.09 -21.22
CA THR A 118 29.69 7.70 -21.30
C THR A 118 30.34 6.84 -20.23
N SER A 119 30.04 7.13 -18.98
CA SER A 119 30.05 6.12 -17.92
C SER A 119 29.01 6.47 -16.85
N SER A 120 27.75 6.63 -17.28
CA SER A 120 26.65 6.29 -16.38
C SER A 120 26.82 4.81 -16.09
N SER A 121 27.33 4.46 -14.91
CA SER A 121 27.26 3.10 -14.40
C SER A 121 25.84 2.62 -14.66
N LYS A 122 25.67 1.55 -15.46
CA LYS A 122 24.38 0.88 -15.62
C LYS A 122 23.96 0.43 -14.21
N MET A 123 23.23 1.29 -13.50
CA MET A 123 22.45 0.86 -12.35
C MET A 123 21.57 -0.28 -12.87
N GLY A 124 21.73 -1.48 -12.29
CA GLY A 124 20.93 -2.62 -12.69
C GLY A 124 19.45 -2.26 -12.56
N ARG A 125 18.64 -2.67 -13.54
CA ARG A 125 17.20 -2.44 -13.54
C ARG A 125 16.60 -3.09 -12.28
N PRO A 126 15.94 -2.34 -11.36
CA PRO A 126 15.41 -2.91 -10.13
C PRO A 126 14.49 -4.09 -10.40
N PRO A 127 14.58 -5.19 -9.61
CA PRO A 127 13.61 -6.26 -9.68
C PRO A 127 12.22 -5.79 -9.20
N VAL A 128 11.19 -6.57 -9.53
CA VAL A 128 9.84 -6.39 -9.01
C VAL A 128 9.63 -7.35 -7.85
N TYR A 129 8.98 -6.89 -6.79
CA TYR A 129 8.67 -7.74 -5.64
C TYR A 129 7.18 -7.92 -5.48
N PHE A 130 6.78 -9.14 -5.10
CA PHE A 130 5.46 -9.40 -4.54
C PHE A 130 5.60 -9.84 -3.08
N PHE A 131 4.86 -9.16 -2.21
CA PHE A 131 4.85 -9.41 -0.77
C PHE A 131 3.52 -10.03 -0.37
N SER A 132 3.56 -11.27 0.14
CA SER A 132 2.46 -11.76 0.99
C SER A 132 2.54 -11.02 2.33
N HIS A 133 1.70 -9.99 2.54
CA HIS A 133 1.88 -8.98 3.59
C HIS A 133 1.42 -9.39 4.99
N GLY A 134 0.59 -10.43 5.11
CA GLY A 134 -0.03 -10.82 6.38
C GLY A 134 -1.05 -9.84 6.94
N GLY A 135 -1.45 -10.07 8.19
CA GLY A 135 -2.30 -9.15 8.95
C GLY A 135 -1.51 -7.99 9.58
N PRO A 136 -2.20 -7.02 10.20
CA PRO A 136 -1.57 -5.92 10.94
C PRO A 136 -0.55 -6.36 12.01
N ASP A 137 -0.64 -7.60 12.50
CA ASP A 137 0.20 -8.18 13.56
C ASP A 137 1.60 -8.55 13.09
N VAL A 138 1.81 -8.67 11.77
CA VAL A 138 3.12 -8.99 11.19
C VAL A 138 4.23 -8.08 11.72
N GLN A 139 3.93 -6.80 11.96
CA GLN A 139 4.91 -5.81 12.40
C GLN A 139 5.40 -6.03 13.85
N TYR A 140 4.64 -6.78 14.66
CA TYR A 140 4.94 -7.08 16.06
C TYR A 140 5.23 -8.56 16.31
N ASN A 141 4.87 -9.44 15.38
CA ASN A 141 5.03 -10.89 15.51
C ASN A 141 6.45 -11.34 15.13
N THR A 142 7.45 -10.97 15.95
CA THR A 142 8.87 -11.26 15.73
C THR A 142 9.22 -12.75 15.70
N LYS A 143 8.31 -13.61 16.19
CA LYS A 143 8.47 -15.07 16.19
C LYS A 143 7.94 -15.73 14.92
N HIS A 144 7.13 -15.02 14.13
CA HIS A 144 6.59 -15.58 12.90
C HIS A 144 7.71 -15.80 11.87
N PRO A 145 7.76 -16.95 11.16
CA PRO A 145 8.83 -17.23 10.20
C PRO A 145 8.98 -16.20 9.07
N VAL A 146 7.92 -15.47 8.72
CA VAL A 146 7.98 -14.40 7.70
C VAL A 146 8.78 -13.18 8.14
N TYR A 147 8.90 -12.94 9.46
CA TYR A 147 9.50 -11.73 10.00
C TYR A 147 10.96 -11.53 9.52
N PRO A 148 11.89 -12.50 9.68
CA PRO A 148 13.24 -12.38 9.14
C PRO A 148 13.29 -12.35 7.60
N VAL A 149 12.29 -12.90 6.92
CA VAL A 149 12.20 -12.87 5.45
C VAL A 149 11.94 -11.45 4.97
N LEU A 150 10.96 -10.74 5.55
CA LEU A 150 10.69 -9.34 5.25
C LEU A 150 11.91 -8.45 5.56
N GLN A 151 12.59 -8.70 6.68
CA GLN A 151 13.83 -7.98 7.01
C GLN A 151 14.92 -8.20 5.95
N SER A 152 15.04 -9.42 5.41
CA SER A 152 16.01 -9.76 4.38
C SER A 152 15.70 -9.09 3.05
N ILE A 153 14.43 -9.09 2.64
CA ILE A 153 13.97 -8.38 1.43
C ILE A 153 14.23 -6.87 1.56
N GLY A 154 13.89 -6.28 2.71
CA GLY A 154 14.14 -4.86 2.95
C GLY A 154 15.64 -4.51 2.92
N LYS A 155 16.48 -5.35 3.54
CA LYS A 155 17.94 -5.23 3.47
C LYS A 155 18.45 -5.29 2.03
N GLU A 156 17.96 -6.23 1.23
CA GLU A 156 18.31 -6.35 -0.19
C GLU A 156 17.93 -5.10 -0.99
N ILE A 157 16.71 -4.57 -0.79
CA ILE A 157 16.23 -3.36 -1.47
C ILE A 157 17.10 -2.14 -1.10
N ILE A 158 17.42 -1.96 0.18
CA ILE A 158 18.20 -0.81 0.64
C ILE A 158 19.67 -0.91 0.23
N GLN A 159 20.28 -2.10 0.35
CA GLN A 159 21.72 -2.25 0.21
C GLN A 159 22.17 -2.59 -1.21
N LYS A 160 21.35 -3.29 -2.00
CA LYS A 160 21.70 -3.73 -3.35
C LYS A 160 20.92 -2.98 -4.42
N VAL A 161 19.58 -2.93 -4.30
CA VAL A 161 18.74 -2.28 -5.32
C VAL A 161 18.90 -0.76 -5.31
N LYS A 162 18.95 -0.12 -4.13
CA LYS A 162 19.12 1.33 -3.95
C LYS A 162 18.15 2.15 -4.82
N PRO A 163 16.83 1.96 -4.67
CA PRO A 163 15.84 2.60 -5.54
C PRO A 163 15.88 4.11 -5.44
N LYS A 164 15.49 4.81 -6.51
CA LYS A 164 15.26 6.28 -6.47
C LYS A 164 13.86 6.64 -5.94
N ALA A 165 12.92 5.72 -6.07
CA ALA A 165 11.56 5.84 -5.55
C ALA A 165 10.90 4.45 -5.47
N VAL A 166 9.77 4.37 -4.77
CA VAL A 166 8.94 3.17 -4.63
C VAL A 166 7.57 3.42 -5.25
N VAL A 167 7.09 2.46 -6.04
CA VAL A 167 5.67 2.39 -6.41
C VAL A 167 5.08 1.14 -5.77
N VAL A 168 3.96 1.31 -5.06
CA VAL A 168 3.29 0.21 -4.36
C VAL A 168 1.87 -0.01 -4.86
N PHE A 169 1.52 -1.25 -5.14
CA PHE A 169 0.15 -1.70 -5.40
C PHE A 169 -0.30 -2.60 -4.25
N SER A 170 -1.31 -2.20 -3.49
CA SER A 170 -1.79 -2.95 -2.31
C SER A 170 -3.17 -3.55 -2.56
N ALA A 171 -3.37 -4.79 -2.12
CA ALA A 171 -4.68 -5.45 -2.10
C ALA A 171 -5.76 -4.65 -1.35
N HIS A 172 -5.37 -3.80 -0.40
CA HIS A 172 -6.30 -3.01 0.42
C HIS A 172 -6.72 -1.69 -0.22
N TRP A 173 -6.30 -1.44 -1.46
CA TRP A 173 -6.78 -0.30 -2.23
C TRP A 173 -7.22 -0.70 -3.63
N GLN A 174 -8.51 -0.96 -3.78
CA GLN A 174 -9.18 -0.99 -5.08
C GLN A 174 -9.82 0.37 -5.37
N SER A 175 -9.84 0.78 -6.63
CA SER A 175 -10.62 1.94 -7.03
C SER A 175 -12.13 1.72 -6.78
N ASP A 176 -12.88 2.82 -6.68
CA ASP A 176 -14.33 2.76 -6.50
C ASP A 176 -15.09 2.45 -7.81
N THR A 177 -14.41 2.49 -8.96
CA THR A 177 -14.97 2.18 -10.28
C THR A 177 -14.25 1.01 -10.97
N PRO A 178 -14.95 0.18 -11.78
CA PRO A 178 -14.35 -1.01 -12.38
C PRO A 178 -13.22 -0.78 -13.39
N SER A 179 -13.12 0.40 -13.99
CA SER A 179 -12.24 0.66 -15.15
C SER A 179 -11.42 1.95 -15.04
N GLU A 180 -11.11 2.36 -13.81
CA GLU A 180 -10.22 3.48 -13.51
C GLU A 180 -9.23 3.07 -12.41
N ILE A 181 -7.99 3.55 -12.50
CA ILE A 181 -6.97 3.40 -11.47
C ILE A 181 -6.80 4.72 -10.71
N HIS A 182 -6.70 4.65 -9.38
CA HIS A 182 -6.44 5.82 -8.56
C HIS A 182 -4.97 5.85 -8.12
N LEU A 183 -4.39 7.04 -8.02
CA LEU A 183 -3.01 7.24 -7.59
C LEU A 183 -2.94 8.25 -6.47
N ASN A 184 -2.10 7.97 -5.47
CA ASN A 184 -1.81 8.95 -4.44
C ASN A 184 -0.92 10.03 -5.03
N ASN A 185 -1.46 11.23 -5.26
CA ASN A 185 -0.72 12.36 -5.81
C ASN A 185 -0.40 13.43 -4.76
N GLY A 186 -0.55 13.11 -3.47
CA GLY A 186 -0.12 13.98 -2.38
C GLY A 186 1.40 14.16 -2.38
N GLY A 187 1.85 15.38 -2.08
CA GLY A 187 3.26 15.67 -1.81
C GLY A 187 3.54 15.82 -0.31
N GLY A 188 4.80 15.62 0.08
CA GLY A 188 5.21 15.69 1.48
C GLY A 188 4.84 14.44 2.28
N PRO A 189 4.78 14.53 3.63
CA PRO A 189 4.45 13.39 4.48
C PRO A 189 3.11 12.74 4.12
N THR A 190 3.08 11.41 4.06
CA THR A 190 1.86 10.63 3.80
C THR A 190 1.31 10.09 5.12
N ASP A 191 0.04 10.39 5.40
CA ASP A 191 -0.67 9.85 6.57
C ASP A 191 -0.87 8.33 6.44
N LEU A 192 -1.11 7.63 7.55
CA LEU A 192 -1.49 6.21 7.53
C LEU A 192 -3.01 6.04 7.58
N ILE A 193 -3.52 4.99 6.94
CA ILE A 193 -4.91 4.55 7.03
C ILE A 193 -4.94 3.26 7.84
N TYR A 194 -5.57 3.29 9.01
CA TYR A 194 -5.82 2.10 9.83
C TYR A 194 -7.14 1.42 9.39
N ASP A 195 -7.08 0.72 8.26
CA ASP A 195 -8.18 0.01 7.61
C ASP A 195 -8.44 -1.39 8.19
N PHE A 196 -8.09 -1.59 9.46
CA PHE A 196 -8.34 -2.79 10.23
C PHE A 196 -8.91 -2.44 11.60
N TYR A 197 -9.56 -3.40 12.26
CA TYR A 197 -10.23 -3.17 13.53
C TYR A 197 -10.12 -4.39 14.45
N GLY A 198 -10.36 -4.19 15.75
CA GLY A 198 -10.32 -5.26 16.75
C GLY A 198 -8.92 -5.61 17.27
N PHE A 199 -7.90 -4.83 16.92
CA PHE A 199 -6.54 -5.00 17.42
C PHE A 199 -6.29 -4.18 18.71
N PRO A 200 -5.27 -4.50 19.52
CA PRO A 200 -4.88 -3.67 20.66
C PRO A 200 -4.45 -2.25 20.25
N ASP A 201 -4.63 -1.27 21.14
CA ASP A 201 -4.40 0.16 20.88
C ASP A 201 -3.06 0.52 20.26
N HIS A 202 -1.99 -0.22 20.56
CA HIS A 202 -0.66 0.07 20.04
C HIS A 202 -0.56 -0.09 18.51
N PHE A 203 -1.43 -0.89 17.89
CA PHE A 203 -1.51 -1.02 16.44
C PHE A 203 -1.98 0.28 15.77
N TYR A 204 -2.86 1.05 16.42
CA TYR A 204 -3.36 2.34 15.94
C TYR A 204 -2.42 3.51 16.24
N LYS A 205 -1.28 3.22 16.87
CA LYS A 205 -0.21 4.19 17.17
C LYS A 205 1.04 3.95 16.33
N ALA A 206 1.04 2.91 15.49
CA ALA A 206 2.13 2.61 14.58
C ALA A 206 2.39 3.80 13.66
N THR A 207 3.64 4.08 13.32
CA THR A 207 3.96 5.11 12.33
C THR A 207 4.89 4.52 11.27
N PHE A 208 4.83 5.06 10.06
CA PHE A 208 5.73 4.70 8.98
C PHE A 208 6.02 5.95 8.14
N PRO A 209 7.11 6.68 8.43
CA PRO A 209 7.42 7.93 7.75
C PRO A 209 7.67 7.71 6.26
N THR A 210 6.82 8.28 5.43
CA THR A 210 6.95 8.24 3.96
C THR A 210 6.62 9.60 3.36
N THR A 211 7.26 9.90 2.22
CA THR A 211 7.03 11.13 1.46
C THR A 211 6.41 10.79 0.11
N GLY A 212 5.26 11.37 -0.20
CA GLY A 212 4.61 11.24 -1.50
C GLY A 212 5.33 12.04 -2.59
N SER A 213 5.20 11.62 -3.86
CA SER A 213 5.77 12.33 -5.01
C SER A 213 4.70 12.63 -6.08
N PRO A 214 4.23 13.89 -6.17
CA PRO A 214 3.32 14.31 -7.23
C PRO A 214 3.92 14.14 -8.63
N GLN A 215 5.24 14.30 -8.77
CA GLN A 215 5.95 14.14 -10.03
C GLN A 215 5.93 12.68 -10.49
N LEU A 216 6.23 11.73 -9.60
CA LEU A 216 6.13 10.30 -9.90
C LEU A 216 4.68 9.90 -10.19
N ALA A 217 3.72 10.40 -9.41
CA ALA A 217 2.29 10.14 -9.67
C ALA A 217 1.86 10.64 -11.07
N ALA A 218 2.31 11.83 -11.49
CA ALA A 218 2.04 12.37 -12.82
C ALA A 218 2.66 11.50 -13.93
N LYS A 219 3.91 11.03 -13.73
CA LYS A 219 4.56 10.11 -14.66
C LYS A 219 3.77 8.80 -14.78
N ILE A 220 3.34 8.19 -13.67
CA ILE A 220 2.52 6.97 -13.72
C ILE A 220 1.22 7.24 -14.48
N GLN A 221 0.53 8.35 -14.24
CA GLN A 221 -0.69 8.71 -15.00
C GLN A 221 -0.44 8.82 -16.51
N GLN A 222 0.71 9.36 -16.93
CA GLN A 222 1.10 9.42 -18.35
C GLN A 222 1.29 8.02 -18.94
N LEU A 223 1.92 7.10 -18.21
CA LEU A 223 2.10 5.71 -18.63
C LEU A 223 0.77 4.98 -18.78
N LEU A 224 -0.12 5.15 -17.79
CA LEU A 224 -1.45 4.57 -17.83
C LEU A 224 -2.25 5.12 -19.02
N THR A 225 -2.17 6.43 -19.28
CA THR A 225 -2.82 7.05 -20.44
C THR A 225 -2.28 6.51 -21.76
N LYS A 226 -0.95 6.38 -21.91
CA LYS A 226 -0.30 5.77 -23.09
C LYS A 226 -0.75 4.33 -23.31
N ALA A 227 -1.09 3.62 -22.25
CA ALA A 227 -1.60 2.27 -22.29
C ALA A 227 -3.13 2.21 -22.40
N ASP A 228 -3.88 3.29 -22.63
CA ASP A 228 -5.35 3.31 -22.63
C ASP A 228 -5.99 2.83 -21.31
N ILE A 229 -5.35 3.13 -20.17
CA ILE A 229 -5.87 2.89 -18.83
C ILE A 229 -6.27 4.23 -18.23
N ARG A 230 -7.57 4.40 -17.95
CA ARG A 230 -8.06 5.61 -17.27
C ARG A 230 -7.51 5.67 -15.86
N SER A 231 -7.10 6.86 -15.44
CA SER A 231 -6.59 7.05 -14.10
C SER A 231 -6.90 8.44 -13.53
N LYS A 232 -6.91 8.53 -12.20
CA LYS A 232 -7.21 9.74 -11.45
C LYS A 232 -6.29 9.89 -10.24
N GLY A 233 -5.75 11.09 -10.05
CA GLY A 233 -5.01 11.45 -8.84
C GLY A 233 -5.93 11.86 -7.70
N LEU A 234 -5.61 11.43 -6.48
CA LEU A 234 -6.24 11.88 -5.25
C LEU A 234 -5.24 11.88 -4.09
N LYS A 235 -5.48 12.68 -3.04
CA LYS A 235 -4.70 12.62 -1.81
C LYS A 235 -5.26 11.51 -0.92
N ARG A 236 -4.42 10.56 -0.51
CA ARG A 236 -4.78 9.43 0.37
C ARG A 236 -3.63 9.13 1.33
N GLY A 237 -3.93 8.48 2.45
CA GLY A 237 -2.92 7.85 3.29
C GLY A 237 -2.51 6.45 2.79
N LEU A 238 -1.54 5.86 3.46
CA LEU A 238 -0.99 4.53 3.17
C LEU A 238 -1.71 3.47 4.01
N ASP A 239 -2.25 2.41 3.38
CA ASP A 239 -2.96 1.33 4.09
C ASP A 239 -2.04 0.29 4.74
N HIS A 240 -2.63 -0.54 5.61
CA HIS A 240 -1.87 -1.51 6.41
C HIS A 240 -1.21 -2.61 5.59
N GLY A 241 -1.74 -2.92 4.41
CA GLY A 241 -1.13 -3.84 3.45
C GLY A 241 0.24 -3.38 2.97
N VAL A 242 0.53 -2.09 3.15
CA VAL A 242 1.86 -1.54 2.92
C VAL A 242 2.61 -1.34 4.24
N PHE A 243 2.11 -0.48 5.14
CA PHE A 243 2.94 -0.02 6.26
C PHE A 243 3.24 -1.11 7.30
N SER A 244 2.41 -2.14 7.45
CA SER A 244 2.64 -3.19 8.46
C SER A 244 3.87 -4.03 8.09
N GLY A 245 3.90 -4.56 6.87
CA GLY A 245 5.06 -5.30 6.37
C GLY A 245 6.29 -4.40 6.18
N PHE A 246 6.07 -3.14 5.76
CA PHE A 246 7.17 -2.20 5.55
C PHE A 246 7.82 -1.75 6.87
N ASN A 247 7.11 -1.72 7.99
CA ASN A 247 7.75 -1.51 9.31
C ASN A 247 8.76 -2.61 9.67
N VAL A 248 8.60 -3.83 9.13
CA VAL A 248 9.55 -4.94 9.30
C VAL A 248 10.69 -4.85 8.30
N ALA A 249 10.36 -4.63 7.02
CA ALA A 249 11.34 -4.57 5.94
C ALA A 249 12.24 -3.32 6.04
N PHE A 250 11.63 -2.18 6.36
CA PHE A 250 12.24 -0.85 6.36
C PHE A 250 12.06 -0.13 7.71
N PRO A 251 12.61 -0.67 8.82
CA PRO A 251 12.34 -0.15 10.14
C PRO A 251 12.74 1.33 10.26
N PRO A 252 11.79 2.24 10.59
CA PRO A 252 12.06 3.67 10.67
C PRO A 252 13.19 4.01 11.65
N GLY A 253 13.99 5.03 11.32
CA GLY A 253 15.07 5.50 12.19
C GLY A 253 16.31 4.59 12.25
N THR A 254 16.39 3.56 11.39
CA THR A 254 17.55 2.69 11.25
C THR A 254 18.28 2.95 9.93
N ASP A 255 19.46 2.35 9.76
CA ASP A 255 20.21 2.29 8.50
C ASP A 255 19.47 1.52 7.38
N ARG A 256 18.40 0.79 7.73
CA ARG A 256 17.51 0.08 6.81
C ARG A 256 16.20 0.83 6.52
N ALA A 257 16.05 2.06 6.99
CA ALA A 257 14.86 2.86 6.68
C ALA A 257 14.80 3.20 5.20
N ILE A 258 13.60 3.13 4.61
CA ILE A 258 13.37 3.59 3.24
C ILE A 258 13.03 5.09 3.27
N THR A 259 13.88 5.90 2.65
CA THR A 259 13.81 7.38 2.73
C THR A 259 13.44 8.03 1.40
N VAL A 260 13.31 7.23 0.34
CA VAL A 260 12.97 7.68 -1.02
C VAL A 260 11.46 7.91 -1.14
N PRO A 261 11.01 8.72 -2.12
CA PRO A 261 9.58 8.95 -2.29
C PRO A 261 8.80 7.68 -2.62
N LEU A 262 7.57 7.59 -2.13
CA LEU A 262 6.66 6.47 -2.33
C LEU A 262 5.35 6.97 -2.96
N VAL A 263 4.90 6.31 -4.03
CA VAL A 263 3.56 6.52 -4.59
C VAL A 263 2.79 5.22 -4.53
N GLN A 264 1.64 5.26 -3.88
CA GLN A 264 0.71 4.14 -3.88
C GLN A 264 -0.26 4.27 -5.06
N VAL A 265 -0.59 3.14 -5.69
CA VAL A 265 -1.52 3.03 -6.82
C VAL A 265 -2.55 1.96 -6.49
N SER A 266 -3.82 2.23 -6.83
CA SER A 266 -4.91 1.29 -6.59
C SER A 266 -4.87 0.10 -7.56
N LEU A 267 -5.56 -0.96 -7.20
CA LEU A 267 -6.01 -2.00 -8.12
C LEU A 267 -7.28 -1.54 -8.86
N PHE A 268 -7.70 -2.30 -9.87
CA PHE A 268 -9.06 -2.20 -10.37
C PHE A 268 -10.04 -2.77 -9.34
N LYS A 269 -11.30 -2.30 -9.38
CA LYS A 269 -12.40 -2.96 -8.66
C LYS A 269 -12.77 -4.32 -9.26
N SER A 270 -12.49 -4.53 -10.55
CA SER A 270 -12.72 -5.84 -11.20
C SER A 270 -11.77 -6.91 -10.62
N GLU A 271 -12.13 -8.17 -10.79
CA GLU A 271 -11.27 -9.31 -10.44
C GLU A 271 -10.61 -9.92 -11.69
N ASP A 272 -10.43 -9.12 -12.75
CA ASP A 272 -9.91 -9.57 -14.02
C ASP A 272 -8.38 -9.69 -13.98
N PRO A 273 -7.80 -10.90 -14.04
CA PRO A 273 -6.35 -11.10 -13.98
C PRO A 273 -5.63 -10.45 -15.17
N ASP A 274 -6.23 -10.39 -16.36
CA ASP A 274 -5.59 -9.80 -17.54
C ASP A 274 -5.54 -8.28 -17.45
N ALA A 275 -6.58 -7.65 -16.90
CA ALA A 275 -6.59 -6.22 -16.64
C ALA A 275 -5.45 -5.83 -15.69
N HIS A 276 -5.23 -6.62 -14.63
CA HIS A 276 -4.15 -6.39 -13.67
C HIS A 276 -2.76 -6.70 -14.25
N TYR A 277 -2.64 -7.73 -15.08
CA TYR A 277 -1.39 -7.99 -15.80
C TYR A 277 -1.02 -6.83 -16.73
N ARG A 278 -1.99 -6.33 -17.51
CA ARG A 278 -1.83 -5.17 -18.40
C ARG A 278 -1.51 -3.89 -17.64
N LEU A 279 -2.07 -3.70 -16.44
CA LEU A 279 -1.70 -2.60 -15.54
C LEU A 279 -0.21 -2.66 -15.18
N GLY A 280 0.31 -3.85 -14.86
CA GLY A 280 1.74 -4.03 -14.61
C GLY A 280 2.61 -3.72 -15.83
N GLN A 281 2.22 -4.21 -17.01
CA GLN A 281 2.92 -3.92 -18.27
C GLN A 281 2.97 -2.41 -18.56
N ALA A 282 1.90 -1.68 -18.26
CA ALA A 282 1.83 -0.24 -18.50
C ALA A 282 2.88 0.54 -17.70
N VAL A 283 3.25 0.08 -16.50
CA VAL A 283 4.18 0.78 -15.61
C VAL A 283 5.58 0.16 -15.57
N GLU A 284 5.84 -0.85 -16.41
CA GLU A 284 7.09 -1.60 -16.47
C GLU A 284 8.31 -0.69 -16.63
N GLU A 285 8.20 0.35 -17.47
CA GLU A 285 9.29 1.28 -17.81
C GLU A 285 9.77 2.14 -16.62
N LEU A 286 8.99 2.24 -15.53
CA LEU A 286 9.45 2.94 -14.31
C LEU A 286 10.72 2.30 -13.73
N ARG A 287 10.90 0.99 -13.95
CA ARG A 287 12.08 0.25 -13.51
C ARG A 287 13.34 0.76 -14.19
N ASP A 288 13.26 1.19 -15.45
CA ASP A 288 14.41 1.79 -16.15
C ASP A 288 14.84 3.13 -15.56
N GLU A 289 13.96 3.79 -14.82
CA GLU A 289 14.23 5.05 -14.12
C GLU A 289 14.75 4.82 -12.68
N GLY A 290 14.95 3.55 -12.27
CA GLY A 290 15.43 3.20 -10.94
C GLY A 290 14.32 3.14 -9.88
N VAL A 291 13.05 3.05 -10.30
CA VAL A 291 11.91 2.84 -9.40
C VAL A 291 11.79 1.36 -9.06
N VAL A 292 11.72 1.02 -7.78
CA VAL A 292 11.34 -0.33 -7.36
C VAL A 292 9.82 -0.43 -7.28
N ILE A 293 9.26 -1.47 -7.88
CA ILE A 293 7.82 -1.75 -7.83
C ILE A 293 7.59 -2.88 -6.82
N ILE A 294 6.71 -2.65 -5.86
CA ILE A 294 6.35 -3.63 -4.83
C ILE A 294 4.84 -3.83 -4.87
N CYS A 295 4.40 -5.07 -5.06
CA CYS A 295 2.99 -5.45 -5.06
C CYS A 295 2.70 -6.19 -3.76
N THR A 296 1.76 -5.73 -2.94
CA THR A 296 1.44 -6.35 -1.64
C THR A 296 0.05 -6.99 -1.68
N GLY A 297 -0.04 -8.24 -1.25
CA GLY A 297 -1.24 -9.06 -1.27
C GLY A 297 -1.03 -10.32 -0.45
N MET A 298 -1.57 -11.46 -0.89
CA MET A 298 -1.34 -12.80 -0.32
C MET A 298 -1.58 -13.84 -1.42
N THR A 299 -0.78 -14.92 -1.49
CA THR A 299 -1.01 -15.95 -2.52
C THR A 299 -2.16 -16.89 -2.21
N VAL A 300 -2.54 -17.03 -0.94
CA VAL A 300 -3.81 -17.62 -0.48
C VAL A 300 -4.31 -16.79 0.69
N HIS A 301 -5.57 -16.36 0.63
CA HIS A 301 -6.17 -15.48 1.64
C HIS A 301 -7.66 -15.75 1.84
N ASN A 302 -7.96 -16.66 2.77
CA ASN A 302 -9.34 -16.93 3.18
C ASN A 302 -9.51 -16.71 4.69
N LEU A 303 -9.93 -15.51 5.06
CA LEU A 303 -10.20 -15.11 6.45
C LEU A 303 -11.37 -15.88 7.07
N ARG A 304 -12.33 -16.33 6.27
CA ARG A 304 -13.46 -17.14 6.77
C ARG A 304 -12.94 -18.45 7.31
N ASP A 305 -12.05 -19.12 6.58
CA ASP A 305 -11.47 -20.39 7.01
C ASP A 305 -10.43 -20.21 8.12
N MET A 306 -9.70 -19.09 8.13
CA MET A 306 -8.73 -18.75 9.18
C MET A 306 -9.38 -18.71 10.56
N GLN A 307 -10.62 -18.23 10.65
CA GLN A 307 -11.39 -18.22 11.91
C GLN A 307 -11.63 -19.64 12.45
N PHE A 308 -11.74 -20.64 11.58
CA PHE A 308 -11.95 -22.04 11.96
C PHE A 308 -10.65 -22.81 12.21
N THR A 309 -9.54 -22.37 11.63
CA THR A 309 -8.20 -22.95 11.86
C THR A 309 -7.42 -22.22 12.96
N TRP A 310 -8.05 -21.31 13.69
CA TRP A 310 -7.34 -20.48 14.68
C TRP A 310 -6.65 -21.33 15.75
N GLY A 311 -5.33 -21.19 15.88
CA GLY A 311 -4.51 -21.99 16.81
C GLY A 311 -4.09 -23.36 16.28
N ASP A 312 -4.51 -23.74 15.07
CA ASP A 312 -4.04 -24.92 14.35
C ASP A 312 -3.26 -24.48 13.10
N PRO A 313 -1.91 -24.55 13.11
CA PRO A 313 -1.11 -24.08 11.99
C PRO A 313 -1.16 -25.04 10.79
N ARG A 314 -1.81 -26.21 10.90
CA ARG A 314 -1.84 -27.18 9.80
C ARG A 314 -2.48 -26.56 8.56
N PRO A 315 -1.78 -26.56 7.41
CA PRO A 315 -2.33 -25.95 6.22
C PRO A 315 -3.51 -26.76 5.67
N LEU A 316 -4.53 -26.05 5.22
CA LEU A 316 -5.66 -26.63 4.52
C LEU A 316 -5.20 -27.12 3.13
N PRO A 317 -5.72 -28.26 2.64
CA PRO A 317 -5.25 -28.84 1.37
C PRO A 317 -5.36 -27.89 0.17
N TYR A 318 -6.40 -27.04 0.12
CA TYR A 318 -6.54 -26.07 -0.97
C TYR A 318 -5.49 -24.97 -0.92
N ALA A 319 -5.00 -24.60 0.27
CA ALA A 319 -4.00 -23.55 0.42
C ALA A 319 -2.67 -24.01 -0.21
N VAL A 320 -2.25 -25.23 0.11
CA VAL A 320 -1.08 -25.87 -0.50
C VAL A 320 -1.28 -26.07 -2.01
N SER A 321 -2.43 -26.62 -2.40
CA SER A 321 -2.77 -26.91 -3.81
C SER A 321 -2.76 -25.67 -4.70
N PHE A 322 -3.39 -24.58 -4.23
CA PHE A 322 -3.47 -23.34 -4.99
C PHE A 322 -2.13 -22.60 -5.05
N ASP A 323 -1.41 -22.48 -3.93
CA ASP A 323 -0.11 -21.79 -3.90
C ASP A 323 0.93 -22.51 -4.78
N ASN A 324 0.96 -23.85 -4.78
CA ASN A 324 1.84 -24.61 -5.66
C ASN A 324 1.51 -24.39 -7.15
N ALA A 325 0.22 -24.39 -7.51
CA ALA A 325 -0.20 -24.12 -8.88
C ALA A 325 0.14 -22.69 -9.32
N LEU A 326 0.00 -21.72 -8.42
CA LEU A 326 0.41 -20.35 -8.67
C LEU A 326 1.93 -20.24 -8.84
N LYS A 327 2.72 -20.94 -8.02
CA LYS A 327 4.18 -21.03 -8.15
C LYS A 327 4.58 -21.56 -9.51
N GLU A 328 4.00 -22.68 -9.95
CA GLU A 328 4.26 -23.25 -11.28
C GLU A 328 3.92 -22.26 -12.41
N ALA A 329 2.81 -21.54 -12.29
CA ALA A 329 2.43 -20.53 -13.28
C ALA A 329 3.43 -19.37 -13.35
N VAL A 330 3.87 -18.85 -12.19
CA VAL A 330 4.78 -17.72 -12.05
C VAL A 330 6.21 -18.06 -12.49
N GLU A 331 6.74 -19.20 -12.05
CA GLU A 331 8.13 -19.62 -12.30
C GLU A 331 8.34 -20.31 -13.65
N GLY A 332 7.26 -20.74 -14.31
CA GLY A 332 7.35 -21.25 -15.67
C GLY A 332 7.93 -20.24 -16.66
N ASP A 333 8.15 -20.68 -17.89
CA ASP A 333 8.76 -19.85 -18.94
C ASP A 333 8.07 -18.50 -19.11
N VAL A 334 8.86 -17.45 -19.37
CA VAL A 334 8.34 -16.10 -19.58
C VAL A 334 7.24 -16.10 -20.65
N GLU A 335 7.45 -16.86 -21.72
CA GLU A 335 6.44 -17.13 -22.73
C GLU A 335 5.27 -17.93 -22.14
N GLY A 336 4.06 -17.42 -22.33
CA GLY A 336 2.84 -18.04 -21.80
C GLY A 336 2.62 -17.86 -20.28
N ARG A 337 3.46 -17.09 -19.57
CA ARG A 337 3.25 -16.81 -18.12
C ARG A 337 1.86 -16.24 -17.84
N GLN A 338 1.44 -15.23 -18.60
CA GLN A 338 0.13 -14.61 -18.42
C GLN A 338 -1.01 -15.64 -18.55
N GLU A 339 -0.95 -16.51 -19.57
CA GLU A 339 -1.93 -17.59 -19.76
C GLU A 339 -1.96 -18.53 -18.57
N ARG A 340 -0.80 -19.06 -18.15
CA ARG A 340 -0.74 -19.99 -17.02
C ARG A 340 -1.25 -19.37 -15.73
N MET A 341 -0.92 -18.11 -15.47
CA MET A 341 -1.44 -17.41 -14.29
C MET A 341 -2.95 -17.19 -14.38
N ARG A 342 -3.48 -16.84 -15.56
CA ARG A 342 -4.93 -16.74 -15.80
C ARG A 342 -5.63 -18.07 -15.51
N GLU A 343 -5.08 -19.17 -16.00
CA GLU A 343 -5.63 -20.50 -15.76
C GLU A 343 -5.52 -20.92 -14.29
N ALA A 344 -4.45 -20.54 -13.59
CA ALA A 344 -4.34 -20.73 -12.14
C ALA A 344 -5.49 -20.01 -11.39
N ALA A 345 -5.85 -18.79 -11.78
CA ALA A 345 -6.97 -18.03 -11.19
C ALA A 345 -8.35 -18.63 -11.51
N LYS A 346 -8.48 -19.50 -12.52
CA LYS A 346 -9.73 -20.20 -12.89
C LYS A 346 -9.87 -21.58 -12.26
N ARG A 347 -8.85 -22.05 -11.52
CA ARG A 347 -8.89 -23.37 -10.88
C ARG A 347 -10.11 -23.51 -9.95
N LYS A 348 -10.57 -24.76 -9.78
CA LYS A 348 -11.70 -25.09 -8.90
C LYS A 348 -11.50 -24.65 -7.44
N ASP A 349 -10.27 -24.62 -6.98
CA ASP A 349 -9.89 -24.22 -5.62
C ASP A 349 -9.61 -22.72 -5.48
N ALA A 350 -9.63 -21.94 -6.58
CA ALA A 350 -9.28 -20.52 -6.57
C ALA A 350 -10.22 -19.69 -5.69
N ARG A 351 -11.54 -19.92 -5.76
CA ARG A 351 -12.53 -19.21 -4.93
C ARG A 351 -12.49 -19.63 -3.46
N GLN A 352 -11.97 -20.82 -3.17
CA GLN A 352 -11.74 -21.24 -1.80
C GLN A 352 -10.45 -20.62 -1.24
N ALA A 353 -9.40 -20.54 -2.06
CA ALA A 353 -8.17 -19.82 -1.74
C ALA A 353 -8.40 -18.32 -1.55
N HIS A 354 -9.30 -17.75 -2.35
CA HIS A 354 -9.61 -16.33 -2.46
C HIS A 354 -11.13 -16.13 -2.64
N PRO A 355 -11.90 -15.99 -1.55
CA PRO A 355 -13.33 -15.66 -1.65
C PRO A 355 -13.57 -14.40 -2.49
N PHE A 356 -12.66 -13.43 -2.35
CA PHE A 356 -12.46 -12.28 -3.23
C PHE A 356 -11.03 -12.29 -3.74
N MET A 357 -10.82 -11.88 -4.99
CA MET A 357 -9.52 -11.98 -5.66
C MET A 357 -8.58 -10.80 -5.37
N ASP A 358 -9.00 -9.83 -4.55
CA ASP A 358 -8.24 -8.61 -4.25
C ASP A 358 -6.80 -8.88 -3.79
N HIS A 359 -6.58 -9.84 -2.88
CA HIS A 359 -5.25 -10.20 -2.39
C HIS A 359 -4.40 -10.97 -3.40
N LEU A 360 -5.04 -11.59 -4.41
CA LEU A 360 -4.36 -12.29 -5.49
C LEU A 360 -3.95 -11.35 -6.63
N MET A 361 -4.76 -10.34 -6.97
CA MET A 361 -4.50 -9.45 -8.12
C MET A 361 -3.11 -8.78 -8.13
N PRO A 362 -2.49 -8.40 -7.00
CA PRO A 362 -1.16 -7.80 -7.00
C PRO A 362 -0.06 -8.69 -7.61
N ILE A 363 -0.12 -10.04 -7.55
CA ILE A 363 0.90 -10.88 -8.20
C ILE A 363 0.80 -10.80 -9.73
N PHE A 364 -0.40 -10.57 -10.28
CA PHE A 364 -0.59 -10.36 -11.72
C PHE A 364 0.02 -9.03 -12.16
N ILE A 365 -0.13 -7.97 -11.37
CA ILE A 365 0.57 -6.71 -11.60
C ILE A 365 2.08 -6.93 -11.56
N ALA A 366 2.59 -7.62 -10.54
CA ALA A 366 4.02 -7.89 -10.40
C ALA A 366 4.58 -8.63 -11.63
N ALA A 367 3.87 -9.66 -12.11
CA ALA A 367 4.24 -10.41 -13.30
C ALA A 367 4.16 -9.57 -14.58
N GLY A 368 3.20 -8.65 -14.68
CA GLY A 368 3.13 -7.67 -15.78
C GLY A 368 4.32 -6.70 -15.78
N CYS A 369 4.69 -6.18 -14.61
CA CYS A 369 5.86 -5.31 -14.41
C CYS A 369 7.21 -6.03 -14.65
N ALA A 370 7.21 -7.36 -14.55
CA ALA A 370 8.41 -8.17 -14.75
C ALA A 370 8.87 -8.14 -16.21
N GLY A 371 7.96 -7.92 -17.17
CA GLY A 371 8.27 -8.01 -18.59
C GLY A 371 8.87 -9.38 -18.92
N LYS A 372 10.16 -9.38 -19.30
CA LYS A 372 10.90 -10.60 -19.66
C LYS A 372 11.61 -11.28 -18.50
N ASP A 373 11.55 -10.72 -17.30
CA ASP A 373 12.26 -11.27 -16.17
C ASP A 373 11.62 -12.55 -15.65
N LYS A 374 12.45 -13.51 -15.21
CA LYS A 374 11.96 -14.72 -14.53
C LYS A 374 11.41 -14.37 -13.15
N GLY A 375 10.24 -14.90 -12.82
CA GLY A 375 9.70 -14.89 -11.46
C GLY A 375 10.26 -16.07 -10.67
N VAL A 376 10.59 -15.83 -9.40
CA VAL A 376 11.07 -16.87 -8.48
C VAL A 376 10.35 -16.68 -7.15
N GLN A 377 9.79 -17.77 -6.62
CA GLN A 377 9.32 -17.82 -5.24
C GLN A 377 10.54 -17.87 -4.32
N THR A 378 10.83 -16.76 -3.64
CA THR A 378 12.00 -16.65 -2.77
C THR A 378 11.78 -17.31 -1.42
N TRP A 379 10.53 -17.41 -0.98
CA TRP A 379 10.12 -18.06 0.26
C TRP A 379 8.62 -18.35 0.24
N THR A 380 8.15 -19.36 0.98
CA THR A 380 6.73 -19.56 1.29
C THR A 380 6.56 -20.28 2.63
N LEU A 381 5.38 -20.12 3.22
CA LEU A 381 4.88 -20.89 4.34
C LEU A 381 3.38 -21.09 4.13
N HIS A 382 2.90 -22.32 4.25
CA HIS A 382 1.47 -22.62 4.31
C HIS A 382 1.06 -22.78 5.76
N GLU A 383 0.05 -22.03 6.19
CA GLU A 383 -0.50 -22.12 7.55
C GLU A 383 -2.01 -21.88 7.54
N GLY A 384 -2.78 -22.83 8.08
CA GLY A 384 -4.24 -22.79 8.00
C GLY A 384 -4.74 -22.53 6.58
N SER A 385 -5.48 -21.44 6.40
CA SER A 385 -6.03 -20.98 5.11
C SER A 385 -5.17 -19.93 4.39
N PHE A 386 -3.90 -19.77 4.77
CA PHE A 386 -2.97 -18.81 4.17
C PHE A 386 -1.77 -19.47 3.52
N ALA A 387 -1.21 -18.75 2.55
CA ALA A 387 0.08 -19.00 1.95
C ALA A 387 0.84 -17.68 1.90
N TRP A 388 2.07 -17.70 2.39
CA TRP A 388 2.90 -16.50 2.57
C TRP A 388 3.98 -16.35 1.50
N ALA A 389 3.73 -16.87 0.30
CA ALA A 389 4.73 -16.87 -0.75
C ALA A 389 5.19 -15.44 -1.05
N GLN A 390 6.51 -15.25 -1.08
CA GLN A 390 7.18 -14.02 -1.51
C GLN A 390 7.77 -14.29 -2.89
N TYR A 391 7.63 -13.36 -3.83
CA TYR A 391 8.23 -13.49 -5.16
C TYR A 391 9.13 -12.31 -5.49
N ARG A 392 10.18 -12.61 -6.24
CA ARG A 392 11.03 -11.63 -6.92
C ARG A 392 11.01 -11.92 -8.41
N PHE A 393 10.90 -10.87 -9.22
CA PHE A 393 11.03 -10.95 -10.67
C PHE A 393 12.24 -10.14 -11.12
N GLY A 394 13.18 -10.81 -11.78
CA GLY A 394 14.42 -10.22 -12.27
C GLY A 394 15.51 -10.22 -11.22
N ASP A 395 16.76 -10.09 -11.66
CA ASP A 395 17.92 -10.23 -10.79
C ASP A 395 18.16 -9.00 -9.91
N VAL A 396 18.72 -9.25 -8.74
CA VAL A 396 19.19 -8.18 -7.86
C VAL A 396 20.51 -7.68 -8.45
N PRO A 397 20.68 -6.35 -8.65
CA PRO A 397 21.93 -5.81 -9.13
C PRO A 397 23.11 -6.29 -8.27
N GLU A 398 24.18 -6.75 -8.92
CA GLU A 398 25.46 -7.02 -8.27
C GLU A 398 26.11 -5.69 -7.83
N GLU A 399 26.92 -5.73 -6.75
CA GLU A 399 27.55 -4.55 -6.14
C GLU A 399 28.60 -3.87 -7.02
#